data_AF-A0A7J4LBF4-F1
#
_entry.id   AF-A0A7J4LBF4-F1
#
_cell.length_a   1.000
_cell.length_b   1.000
_cell.length_c   1.000
_cell.angle_alpha   90.00
_cell.angle_beta   90.00
_cell.angle_gamma   90.00
#
_symmetry.space_group_name_H-M   'P 1'
#
loop_
_entity.id
_entity.type
_entity.pdbx_description
1 polymer ?
#
loop_
_entity_poly.entity_id
_entity_poly.type
_entity_poly.pdbx_seq_one_letter_code
_entity_poly.pdbx_strand_id
1 'polypeptide(L)'
;MSKITINQDLCSRCNSCVEVCPAEIFVSNKEDIPTVLDAVADKFCISCGHCVAICPKNAIDHKNFQEGRVTPIKQELIPSSDQTREMLRSIRSIREFKDRPVDKELIEEIIDVARFAPSSTNLQTTEYIVVQDKKVLNKIVDLTYSYLAKMSKLLHNRLISSL
;
A
#
# COMPACT_ATOMS: atom_id res chain seq x y z
N MET A 1 -19.80 8.73 0.97
CA MET A 1 -20.31 9.08 -0.38
C MET A 1 -19.13 9.50 -1.23
N SER A 2 -18.75 8.63 -2.15
CA SER A 2 -17.60 8.79 -3.03
C SER A 2 -18.08 9.54 -4.27
N LYS A 3 -18.07 10.88 -4.21
CA LYS A 3 -18.41 11.70 -5.38
C LYS A 3 -17.25 11.61 -6.38
N ILE A 4 -17.52 11.01 -7.54
CA ILE A 4 -16.55 10.79 -8.61
C ILE A 4 -17.18 11.30 -9.91
N THR A 5 -16.44 12.12 -10.66
CA THR A 5 -16.92 12.67 -11.95
C THR A 5 -15.83 12.60 -13.01
N ILE A 6 -16.24 12.54 -14.28
CA ILE A 6 -15.31 12.52 -15.42
C ILE A 6 -15.44 13.84 -16.19
N ASN A 7 -14.32 14.55 -16.34
CA ASN A 7 -14.22 15.71 -17.22
C ASN A 7 -14.25 15.24 -18.68
N GLN A 8 -15.31 15.61 -19.39
CA GLN A 8 -15.55 15.17 -20.76
C GLN A 8 -14.58 15.78 -21.77
N ASP A 9 -14.08 16.98 -21.51
CA ASP A 9 -13.15 17.70 -22.41
C ASP A 9 -11.73 17.11 -22.35
N LEU A 10 -11.37 16.50 -21.21
CA LEU A 10 -10.07 15.87 -21.00
C LEU A 10 -10.06 14.38 -21.35
N CYS A 11 -11.20 13.69 -21.26
CA CYS A 11 -11.26 12.24 -21.40
C CYS A 11 -10.92 11.76 -22.82
N SER A 12 -9.91 10.89 -22.95
CA SER A 12 -9.52 10.27 -24.22
C SER A 12 -10.20 8.92 -24.50
N ARG A 13 -11.20 8.52 -23.70
CA ARG A 13 -11.97 7.26 -23.87
C ARG A 13 -11.11 5.99 -23.89
N CYS A 14 -9.96 6.00 -23.21
CA CYS A 14 -9.04 4.86 -23.16
C CYS A 14 -9.49 3.71 -22.24
N ASN A 15 -10.58 3.88 -21.49
CA ASN A 15 -11.17 2.90 -20.57
C ASN A 15 -10.28 2.41 -19.42
N SER A 16 -9.09 2.99 -19.19
CA SER A 16 -8.20 2.55 -18.10
C SER A 16 -8.86 2.60 -16.71
N CYS A 17 -9.76 3.57 -16.45
CA CYS A 17 -10.52 3.61 -15.19
C CYS A 17 -11.50 2.43 -15.01
N VAL A 18 -12.05 1.91 -16.12
CA VAL A 18 -12.94 0.74 -16.15
C VAL A 18 -12.14 -0.52 -15.86
N GLU A 19 -11.01 -0.69 -16.54
CA GLU A 19 -10.17 -1.88 -16.43
C GLU A 19 -9.59 -2.11 -15.03
N VAL A 20 -9.27 -1.02 -14.32
CA VAL A 20 -8.57 -1.12 -13.04
C VAL A 20 -9.49 -1.04 -11.82
N CYS A 21 -10.79 -0.80 -11.98
CA CYS A 21 -11.70 -0.61 -10.86
C CYS A 21 -12.22 -1.95 -10.32
N PRO A 22 -11.77 -2.43 -9.14
CA PRO A 22 -12.24 -3.70 -8.59
C PRO A 22 -13.70 -3.69 -8.15
N ALA A 23 -14.28 -2.49 -7.99
CA ALA A 23 -15.68 -2.30 -7.58
C ALA A 23 -16.62 -2.08 -8.79
N GLU A 24 -16.10 -2.13 -10.02
CA GLU A 24 -16.88 -2.03 -11.27
C GLU A 24 -17.82 -0.82 -11.32
N ILE A 25 -17.38 0.31 -10.75
CA ILE A 25 -18.21 1.53 -10.66
C ILE A 25 -18.22 2.34 -11.97
N PHE A 26 -17.33 2.02 -12.90
CA PHE A 26 -17.24 2.65 -14.22
C PHE A 26 -17.78 1.68 -15.27
N VAL A 27 -18.68 2.15 -16.12
CA VAL A 27 -19.24 1.37 -17.23
C VAL A 27 -18.98 2.09 -18.55
N SER A 28 -18.61 1.33 -19.58
CA SER A 28 -18.35 1.84 -20.92
C SER A 28 -18.79 0.83 -21.98
N ASN A 29 -19.29 1.32 -23.11
CA ASN A 29 -19.54 0.53 -24.33
C ASN A 29 -18.33 0.53 -25.28
N LYS A 30 -17.15 0.91 -24.78
CA LYS A 30 -15.83 1.02 -25.45
C LYS A 30 -15.64 2.23 -26.37
N GLU A 31 -16.70 2.83 -26.90
CA GLU A 31 -16.57 4.01 -27.79
C GLU A 31 -16.92 5.34 -27.11
N ASP A 32 -17.72 5.31 -26.04
CA ASP A 32 -18.14 6.50 -25.31
C ASP A 32 -17.26 6.83 -24.10
N ILE A 33 -17.48 8.02 -23.54
CA ILE A 33 -16.92 8.41 -22.25
C ILE A 33 -17.52 7.49 -21.17
N PRO A 34 -16.70 6.85 -20.31
CA PRO A 34 -17.21 6.01 -19.25
C PRO A 34 -18.19 6.75 -18.34
N THR A 35 -19.22 6.06 -17.88
CA THR A 35 -20.19 6.58 -16.92
C THR A 35 -19.91 6.01 -15.54
N VAL A 36 -20.04 6.85 -14.50
CA VAL A 36 -19.95 6.43 -13.10
C VAL A 36 -21.33 5.97 -12.61
N LEU A 37 -21.41 4.77 -12.06
CA LEU A 37 -22.61 4.27 -11.39
C LEU A 37 -22.64 4.78 -9.95
N ASP A 38 -23.17 5.98 -9.73
CA ASP A 38 -23.14 6.65 -8.41
C ASP A 38 -23.69 5.79 -7.26
N ALA A 39 -24.81 5.08 -7.50
CA ALA A 39 -25.42 4.21 -6.50
C ALA A 39 -24.53 3.01 -6.09
N VAL A 40 -23.66 2.56 -7.00
CA VAL A 40 -22.67 1.52 -6.74
C VAL A 40 -21.44 2.14 -6.09
N ALA A 41 -20.96 3.26 -6.61
CA ALA A 41 -19.82 3.99 -6.07
C ALA A 41 -20.02 4.34 -4.59
N ASP A 42 -21.22 4.78 -4.20
CA ASP A 42 -21.50 5.13 -2.81
C ASP A 42 -21.42 3.97 -1.82
N LYS A 43 -21.60 2.74 -2.28
CA LYS A 43 -21.60 1.53 -1.44
C LYS A 43 -20.31 0.72 -1.53
N PHE A 44 -19.70 0.67 -2.71
CA PHE A 44 -18.63 -0.28 -3.02
C PHE A 44 -17.30 0.38 -3.36
N CYS A 45 -17.24 1.70 -3.57
CA CYS A 45 -15.97 2.38 -3.77
C CYS A 45 -15.11 2.29 -2.50
N ILE A 46 -14.02 1.53 -2.58
CA ILE A 46 -13.05 1.35 -1.48
C ILE A 46 -12.08 2.54 -1.33
N SER A 47 -12.33 3.66 -2.04
CA SER A 47 -11.46 4.83 -2.05
C SER A 47 -9.99 4.45 -2.26
N CYS A 48 -9.67 3.67 -3.30
CA CYS A 48 -8.30 3.28 -3.62
C CYS A 48 -7.51 4.34 -4.41
N GLY A 49 -8.20 5.31 -5.03
CA GLY A 49 -7.58 6.38 -5.80
C GLY A 49 -6.95 5.97 -7.13
N HIS A 50 -6.97 4.68 -7.47
CA HIS A 50 -6.27 4.17 -8.65
C HIS A 50 -6.87 4.67 -9.98
N CYS A 51 -8.17 4.98 -10.02
CA CYS A 51 -8.81 5.61 -11.17
C CYS A 51 -8.25 7.01 -11.49
N VAL A 52 -7.88 7.78 -10.46
CA VAL A 52 -7.23 9.09 -10.64
C VAL A 52 -5.77 8.88 -11.08
N ALA A 53 -5.06 7.96 -10.42
CA ALA A 53 -3.64 7.72 -10.66
C ALA A 53 -3.32 7.14 -12.06
N ILE A 54 -4.22 6.31 -12.61
CA ILE A 54 -4.03 5.68 -13.92
C ILE A 54 -4.47 6.57 -15.09
N CYS A 55 -5.26 7.62 -14.85
CA CYS A 55 -5.84 8.41 -15.92
C CYS A 55 -4.76 9.27 -16.62
N PRO A 56 -4.41 8.99 -17.88
CA PRO A 56 -3.30 9.70 -18.55
C PRO A 56 -3.64 11.16 -18.89
N LYS A 57 -4.91 11.56 -18.75
CA LYS A 57 -5.42 12.89 -19.06
C LYS A 57 -5.89 13.66 -17.83
N ASN A 58 -5.71 13.10 -16.62
CA ASN A 58 -6.26 13.66 -15.38
C ASN A 58 -7.76 14.02 -15.49
N ALA A 59 -8.53 13.19 -16.18
CA ALA A 59 -9.95 13.44 -16.43
C ALA A 59 -10.87 12.99 -15.27
N ILE A 60 -10.34 12.28 -14.26
CA ILE A 60 -11.14 11.77 -13.13
C ILE A 60 -11.01 12.73 -11.94
N ASP A 61 -12.12 13.32 -11.52
CA ASP A 61 -12.22 14.02 -10.24
C ASP A 61 -12.83 13.08 -9.19
N HIS A 62 -12.15 12.92 -8.06
CA HIS A 62 -12.58 12.07 -6.96
C HIS A 62 -12.43 12.86 -5.67
N LYS A 63 -13.52 13.02 -4.91
CA LYS A 63 -13.55 13.87 -3.69
C LYS A 63 -12.39 13.66 -2.71
N ASN A 64 -12.01 12.41 -2.48
CA ASN A 64 -10.92 12.04 -1.56
C ASN A 64 -9.50 12.19 -2.15
N PHE A 65 -9.37 12.38 -3.46
CA PHE A 65 -8.12 12.35 -4.23
C PHE A 65 -8.03 13.53 -5.19
N GLN A 66 -8.06 14.74 -4.62
CA GLN A 66 -7.94 15.98 -5.37
C GLN A 66 -6.58 16.12 -6.08
N GLU A 67 -6.55 16.96 -7.11
CA GLU A 67 -5.35 17.26 -7.88
C GLU A 67 -4.16 17.67 -6.97
N GLY A 68 -2.97 17.15 -7.28
CA GLY A 68 -1.75 17.35 -6.47
C GLY A 68 -1.62 16.42 -5.25
N ARG A 69 -2.67 15.67 -4.89
CA ARG A 69 -2.59 14.64 -3.82
C ARG A 69 -2.37 13.22 -4.34
N VAL A 70 -2.45 13.04 -5.66
CA VAL A 70 -2.22 11.76 -6.32
C VAL A 70 -0.92 11.84 -7.07
N THR A 71 0.02 10.97 -6.73
CA THR A 71 1.26 10.81 -7.47
C THR A 71 0.97 10.01 -8.74
N PRO A 72 1.19 10.58 -9.94
CA PRO A 72 0.98 9.85 -11.18
C PRO A 72 1.94 8.67 -11.30
N ILE A 73 1.46 7.59 -11.92
CA ILE A 73 2.30 6.42 -12.22
C ILE A 73 3.20 6.76 -13.40
N LYS A 74 4.51 6.75 -13.16
CA LYS A 74 5.54 6.90 -14.20
C LYS A 74 5.78 5.56 -14.88
N GLN A 75 5.11 5.33 -16.01
CA GLN A 75 5.14 4.06 -16.74
C GLN A 75 6.57 3.66 -17.16
N GLU A 76 7.40 4.65 -17.47
CA GLU A 76 8.81 4.48 -17.81
C GLU A 76 9.68 3.93 -16.67
N LEU A 77 9.21 3.99 -15.43
CA LEU A 77 9.90 3.48 -14.25
C LEU A 77 9.40 2.09 -13.81
N ILE A 78 8.35 1.55 -14.46
CA ILE A 78 7.84 0.22 -14.12
C ILE A 78 8.83 -0.83 -14.61
N PRO A 79 9.34 -1.73 -13.74
CA PRO A 79 10.36 -2.69 -14.12
C PRO A 79 9.80 -3.72 -15.11
N SER A 80 10.63 -4.13 -16.06
CA SER A 80 10.33 -5.26 -16.95
C SER A 80 10.21 -6.57 -16.17
N SER A 81 9.67 -7.61 -16.81
CA SER A 81 9.60 -8.96 -16.23
C SER A 81 10.98 -9.47 -15.80
N ASP A 82 12.00 -9.25 -16.62
CA ASP A 82 13.37 -9.69 -16.33
C ASP A 82 13.99 -8.86 -15.20
N GLN A 83 13.79 -7.54 -15.18
CA GLN A 83 14.23 -6.68 -14.07
C GLN A 83 13.58 -7.11 -12.75
N THR A 84 12.26 -7.37 -12.77
CA THR A 84 11.51 -7.84 -11.61
C THR A 84 12.03 -9.20 -11.13
N ARG A 85 12.31 -10.14 -12.05
CA ARG A 85 12.86 -11.46 -11.73
C ARG A 85 14.22 -11.36 -11.05
N GLU A 86 15.13 -10.57 -11.60
CA GLU A 86 16.47 -10.42 -11.03
C GLU A 86 16.42 -9.68 -9.68
N MET A 87 15.55 -8.68 -9.53
CA MET A 87 15.28 -8.07 -8.23
C MET A 87 14.87 -9.12 -7.20
N LEU A 88 13.87 -9.94 -7.49
CA LEU A 88 13.39 -10.99 -6.57
C LEU A 88 14.45 -12.04 -6.23
N ARG A 89 15.34 -12.38 -7.18
CA ARG A 89 16.46 -13.31 -6.94
C ARG A 89 17.55 -12.72 -6.05
N SER A 90 17.76 -11.41 -6.12
CA SER A 90 18.79 -10.69 -5.35
C SER A 90 18.42 -10.46 -3.88
N ILE A 91 17.11 -10.43 -3.57
CA ILE A 91 16.64 -10.14 -2.21
C ILE A 91 17.02 -11.28 -1.26
N ARG A 92 17.68 -10.94 -0.15
CA ARG A 92 17.98 -11.85 0.95
C ARG A 92 17.48 -11.22 2.25
N SER A 93 16.75 -11.99 3.05
CA SER A 93 16.37 -11.57 4.41
C SER A 93 17.54 -11.80 5.38
N ILE A 94 18.55 -10.94 5.30
CA ILE A 94 19.72 -10.99 6.19
C ILE A 94 19.49 -10.04 7.38
N ARG A 95 19.66 -10.54 8.60
CA ARG A 95 19.59 -9.76 9.85
C ARG A 95 20.99 -9.46 10.37
N GLU A 96 21.78 -8.80 9.55
CA GLU A 96 23.15 -8.38 9.87
C GLU A 96 23.23 -6.85 9.75
N PHE A 97 23.18 -6.18 10.89
CA PHE A 97 23.07 -4.72 10.96
C PHE A 97 24.39 -4.09 11.37
N LYS A 98 24.72 -2.93 10.77
CA LYS A 98 25.86 -2.12 11.21
C LYS A 98 25.51 -1.40 12.51
N ASP A 99 26.47 -1.24 13.43
CA ASP A 99 26.29 -0.47 14.67
C ASP A 99 26.36 1.04 14.41
N ARG A 100 25.39 1.56 13.67
CA ARG A 100 25.20 2.99 13.42
C ARG A 100 23.72 3.31 13.28
N PRO A 101 23.27 4.50 13.70
CA PRO A 101 21.90 4.93 13.43
C PRO A 101 21.66 5.08 11.92
N VAL A 102 20.39 4.94 11.52
CA VAL A 102 19.92 5.26 10.18
C VAL A 102 19.43 6.71 10.18
N ASP A 103 19.77 7.46 9.14
CA ASP A 103 19.36 8.86 9.00
C ASP A 103 17.84 8.99 8.99
N LYS A 104 17.31 10.04 9.62
CA LYS A 104 15.87 10.22 9.82
C LYS A 104 15.16 10.37 8.47
N GLU A 105 15.76 11.11 7.56
CA GLU A 105 15.25 11.40 6.23
C GLU A 105 15.10 10.11 5.41
N LEU A 106 16.07 9.18 5.52
CA LEU A 106 16.00 7.88 4.86
C LEU A 106 14.90 6.99 5.43
N ILE A 107 14.65 7.04 6.75
CA ILE A 107 13.53 6.32 7.36
C ILE A 107 12.20 6.88 6.87
N GLU A 108 12.06 8.21 6.80
CA GLU A 108 10.86 8.86 6.29
C GLU A 108 10.60 8.51 4.83
N GLU A 109 11.65 8.47 3.99
CA GLU A 109 11.56 8.01 2.60
C GLU A 109 11.08 6.55 2.51
N ILE A 110 11.65 5.64 3.31
CA ILE A 110 11.24 4.23 3.34
C ILE A 110 9.77 4.10 3.73
N ILE A 111 9.32 4.85 4.75
CA ILE A 111 7.91 4.83 5.20
C ILE A 111 6.99 5.41 4.13
N ASP A 112 7.39 6.50 3.47
CA ASP A 112 6.60 7.09 2.38
C ASP A 112 6.48 6.13 1.20
N VAL A 113 7.50 5.36 0.87
CA VAL A 113 7.38 4.29 -0.14
C VAL A 113 6.50 3.14 0.36
N ALA A 114 6.69 2.72 1.61
CA ALA A 114 5.98 1.57 2.17
C ALA A 114 4.46 1.75 2.24
N ARG A 115 3.95 2.98 2.37
CA ARG A 115 2.50 3.25 2.38
C ARG A 115 1.80 2.91 1.06
N PHE A 116 2.55 2.81 -0.05
CA PHE A 116 2.02 2.40 -1.35
C PHE A 116 1.93 0.87 -1.50
N ALA A 117 2.43 0.10 -0.52
CA ALA A 117 2.25 -1.34 -0.50
C ALA A 117 0.75 -1.71 -0.43
N PRO A 118 0.31 -2.76 -1.14
CA PRO A 118 -1.09 -3.15 -1.17
C PRO A 118 -1.58 -3.56 0.22
N SER A 119 -2.81 -3.16 0.56
CA SER A 119 -3.52 -3.58 1.78
C SER A 119 -4.91 -4.08 1.43
N SER A 120 -5.50 -4.92 2.30
CA SER A 120 -6.85 -5.44 2.11
C SER A 120 -7.83 -4.29 1.89
N THR A 121 -8.51 -4.29 0.73
CA THR A 121 -9.47 -3.24 0.33
C THR A 121 -8.99 -1.80 0.54
N ASN A 122 -7.68 -1.54 0.38
CA ASN A 122 -7.04 -0.25 0.66
C ASN A 122 -7.34 0.33 2.07
N LEU A 123 -7.52 -0.53 3.08
CA LEU A 123 -7.81 -0.07 4.44
C LEU A 123 -6.65 0.71 5.09
N GLN A 124 -5.42 0.56 4.56
CA GLN A 124 -4.21 1.21 5.07
C GLN A 124 -4.07 1.12 6.60
N THR A 125 -4.32 -0.07 7.16
CA THR A 125 -4.32 -0.31 8.62
C THR A 125 -2.93 -0.31 9.26
N THR A 126 -1.87 -0.13 8.47
CA THR A 126 -0.48 -0.23 8.96
C THR A 126 -0.05 1.10 9.56
N GLU A 127 0.29 1.08 10.84
CA GLU A 127 0.89 2.21 11.56
C GLU A 127 2.36 1.92 11.86
N TYR A 128 3.20 2.96 11.84
CA TYR A 128 4.63 2.86 12.09
C TYR A 128 5.01 3.62 13.35
N ILE A 129 5.72 2.94 14.26
CA ILE A 129 6.38 3.55 15.42
C ILE A 129 7.89 3.34 15.24
N VAL A 130 8.62 4.44 15.05
CA VAL A 130 10.07 4.40 14.86
C VAL A 130 10.77 4.64 16.20
N VAL A 131 11.61 3.70 16.62
CA VAL A 131 12.40 3.78 17.85
C VAL A 131 13.88 3.77 17.50
N GLN A 132 14.57 4.90 17.71
CA GLN A 132 16.02 5.02 17.49
C GLN A 132 16.83 5.02 18.81
N ASP A 133 16.20 5.29 19.95
CA ASP A 133 16.89 5.28 21.25
C ASP A 133 17.28 3.85 21.64
N LYS A 134 18.60 3.60 21.71
CA LYS A 134 19.17 2.30 22.12
C LYS A 134 18.69 1.84 23.50
N LYS A 135 18.42 2.74 24.44
CA LYS A 135 17.91 2.38 25.77
C LYS A 135 16.48 1.82 25.67
N VAL A 136 15.63 2.45 24.86
CA VAL A 136 14.26 1.98 24.63
C VAL A 136 14.29 0.66 23.87
N LEU A 137 15.13 0.53 22.84
CA LEU A 137 15.32 -0.72 22.10
C LEU A 137 15.76 -1.87 23.02
N ASN A 138 16.77 -1.65 23.86
CA ASN A 138 17.24 -2.66 24.81
C ASN A 138 16.13 -3.10 25.77
N LYS A 139 15.31 -2.15 26.25
CA LYS A 139 14.14 -2.48 27.09
C LYS A 139 13.12 -3.36 26.36
N ILE A 140 12.85 -3.10 25.08
CA ILE A 140 11.94 -3.94 24.26
C ILE A 140 12.53 -5.34 24.08
N VAL A 141 13.84 -5.44 23.83
CA VAL A 141 14.55 -6.72 23.71
C VAL A 141 14.45 -7.53 25.00
N ASP A 142 14.72 -6.91 26.15
CA ASP A 142 14.66 -7.56 27.46
C ASP A 142 13.25 -8.09 27.79
N LEU A 143 12.22 -7.29 27.49
CA LEU A 143 10.82 -7.70 27.65
C LEU A 143 10.47 -8.89 26.76
N THR A 144 10.91 -8.86 25.50
CA THR A 144 10.68 -9.94 24.53
C THR A 144 11.38 -11.21 24.97
N TYR A 145 12.65 -11.13 25.37
CA TYR A 145 13.42 -12.26 25.86
C TYR A 145 12.78 -12.87 27.11
N SER A 146 12.36 -12.04 28.07
CA SER A 146 11.71 -12.49 29.30
C SER A 146 10.41 -13.24 29.00
N TYR A 147 9.59 -12.75 28.07
CA TYR A 147 8.37 -13.43 27.64
C TYR A 147 8.66 -14.76 26.96
N LEU A 148 9.58 -14.79 26.01
CA LEU A 148 9.97 -16.02 25.30
C LEU A 148 10.56 -17.07 26.25
N ALA A 149 11.39 -16.66 27.22
CA ALA A 149 11.94 -17.55 28.24
C ALA A 149 10.83 -18.15 29.13
N LYS A 150 9.82 -17.35 29.49
CA LYS A 150 8.64 -17.84 30.22
C LYS A 150 7.84 -18.84 29.39
N MET A 151 7.55 -18.51 28.13
CA MET A 151 6.83 -19.39 27.21
C MET A 151 7.57 -20.72 26.99
N SER A 152 8.89 -20.67 26.80
CA SER A 152 9.72 -21.86 26.71
C SER A 152 9.56 -22.75 27.94
N LYS A 153 9.64 -22.20 29.17
CA LYS A 153 9.44 -23.01 30.40
C LYS A 153 8.05 -23.66 30.46
N LEU A 154 7.00 -22.97 30.02
CA LEU A 154 5.64 -23.52 29.98
C LEU A 154 5.52 -24.66 28.97
N LEU A 155 6.15 -24.55 27.80
CA LEU A 155 6.16 -25.61 26.79
C LEU A 155 6.93 -26.86 27.22
N HIS A 156 7.88 -26.73 28.15
CA HIS A 156 8.57 -27.89 28.75
C HIS A 156 7.82 -28.46 29.97
N ASN A 157 6.69 -27.87 30.36
CA ASN A 157 5.84 -28.46 31.39
C ASN A 157 5.06 -29.64 30.79
N ARG A 158 5.33 -30.84 31.30
CA ARG A 158 4.74 -32.11 30.83
C ARG A 158 3.22 -32.12 30.79
N LEU A 159 2.53 -31.32 31.63
CA LEU A 159 1.07 -31.24 31.64
C LEU A 159 0.51 -30.37 30.49
N ILE A 160 1.30 -29.44 29.96
CA ILE A 160 0.91 -28.53 28.89
C ILE A 160 1.36 -29.08 27.53
N SER A 161 2.50 -29.75 27.47
CA SER A 161 3.09 -30.29 26.23
C SER A 161 2.45 -31.58 25.72
N SER A 162 1.51 -32.18 26.47
CA SER A 162 0.84 -33.44 26.14
C SER A 162 -0.61 -33.27 25.67
N LEU A 163 -1.04 -32.03 25.42
CA LEU A 163 -2.28 -31.67 24.72
C LEU A 163 -1.97 -31.40 23.25
#